data_AF-A0A7K0M2J6-F1
#
_entry.id   AF-A0A7K0M2J6-F1
#
_cell.length_a   1.000
_cell.length_b   1.000
_cell.length_c   1.000
_cell.angle_alpha   90.00
_cell.angle_beta   90.00
_cell.angle_gamma   90.00
#
_symmetry.space_group_name_H-M   'P 1'
#
loop_
_entity.id
_entity.type
_entity.pdbx_description
1 polymer ?
#
loop_
_entity_poly.entity_id
_entity_poly.type
_entity_poly.pdbx_seq_one_letter_code
_entity_poly.pdbx_strand_id
1 'polypeptide(L)' 'MSARSEGFSNPSANQSRLAEYRQVSTESPEPDVIRYAAELLDSGALVAFPTETVYGLGARASN' A
#
# COMPACT_ATOMS: atom_id res chain seq x y z
N MET A 1 22.55 -15.04 -18.08
CA MET A 1 21.95 -13.72 -17.81
C MET A 1 20.92 -13.91 -16.72
N SER A 2 21.35 -13.80 -15.46
CA SER A 2 20.53 -14.15 -14.28
C SER A 2 19.66 -12.99 -13.86
N ALA A 3 18.35 -13.22 -13.82
CA ALA A 3 17.39 -12.36 -13.14
C ALA A 3 17.78 -12.28 -11.65
N ARG A 4 18.12 -11.08 -11.19
CA ARG A 4 18.29 -10.81 -9.76
C ARG A 4 16.93 -10.50 -9.16
N SER A 5 16.29 -11.54 -8.63
CA SER A 5 15.21 -11.39 -7.64
C SER A 5 15.86 -11.02 -6.31
N GLU A 6 16.12 -9.72 -6.09
CA GLU A 6 16.51 -9.21 -4.78
C GLU A 6 15.24 -9.26 -3.89
N GLY A 7 15.08 -10.38 -3.19
CA GLY A 7 14.04 -10.51 -2.18
C GLY A 7 14.30 -9.50 -1.06
N PHE A 8 13.34 -8.59 -0.85
CA PHE A 8 13.33 -7.70 0.30
C PHE A 8 13.15 -8.54 1.58
N SER A 9 14.26 -8.98 2.15
CA SER A 9 14.29 -9.58 3.48
C SER A 9 14.22 -8.45 4.50
N ASN A 10 13.09 -8.31 5.17
CA ASN A 10 12.86 -7.30 6.21
C ASN A 10 13.66 -7.67 7.47
N PRO A 11 14.75 -6.97 7.82
CA PRO A 11 15.43 -7.17 9.09
C PRO A 11 14.72 -6.34 10.15
N SER A 12 14.48 -6.93 11.32
CA SER A 12 13.95 -6.29 12.53
C SER A 12 12.42 -6.08 12.57
N ALA A 13 11.77 -7.11 13.10
CA ALA A 13 10.55 -6.93 13.87
C ALA A 13 10.86 -6.06 15.11
N ASN A 14 10.04 -5.03 15.36
CA ASN A 14 10.06 -4.10 16.50
C ASN A 14 10.66 -2.71 16.26
N GLN A 15 10.14 -2.01 15.25
CA GLN A 15 10.09 -0.54 15.25
C GLN A 15 8.65 -0.15 14.93
N SER A 16 8.05 0.72 15.76
CA SER A 16 6.67 1.20 15.62
C SER A 16 6.38 1.61 14.17
N ARG A 17 5.72 0.74 13.40
CA ARG A 17 5.38 1.05 12.01
C ARG A 17 4.36 2.17 12.05
N LEU A 18 4.79 3.39 11.68
CA LEU A 18 3.91 4.55 11.55
C LEU A 18 2.83 4.32 10.46
N ALA A 19 3.10 3.41 9.52
CA ALA A 19 2.17 3.00 8.48
C ALA A 19 2.35 1.52 8.12
N GLU A 20 1.27 0.91 7.65
CA GLU A 20 1.28 -0.42 7.03
C GLU A 20 1.56 -0.29 5.53
N TYR A 21 2.38 -1.18 4.98
CA TYR A 21 2.65 -1.25 3.55
C TYR A 21 2.13 -2.56 2.97
N ARG A 22 1.38 -2.46 1.87
CA ARG A 22 0.91 -3.57 1.04
C ARG A 22 1.42 -3.37 -0.38
N GLN A 23 2.03 -4.41 -0.94
CA GLN A 23 2.42 -4.41 -2.34
C GLN A 23 1.16 -4.64 -3.20
N VAL A 24 1.08 -3.96 -4.34
CA VAL A 24 0.01 -4.11 -5.32
C VAL A 24 0.62 -4.10 -6.73
N SER A 25 0.10 -4.93 -7.63
CA SER A 25 0.48 -4.91 -9.04
C SER A 25 -0.14 -3.69 -9.75
N THR A 26 0.67 -2.98 -10.55
CA THR A 26 0.18 -1.85 -11.36
C THR A 26 -0.55 -2.29 -12.63
N GLU A 27 -0.27 -3.49 -13.15
CA GLU A 27 -0.89 -4.03 -14.36
C GLU A 27 -2.17 -4.82 -14.04
N SER A 28 -2.19 -5.50 -12.90
CA SER A 28 -3.32 -6.34 -12.47
C SER A 28 -3.47 -6.28 -10.94
N PRO A 29 -4.00 -5.17 -10.40
CA PRO A 29 -4.09 -4.94 -8.95
C PRO A 29 -4.96 -5.99 -8.26
N GLU A 30 -4.47 -6.48 -7.12
CA GLU A 30 -5.12 -7.49 -6.29
C GLU A 30 -6.40 -6.91 -5.65
N PRO A 31 -7.60 -7.42 -5.97
CA PRO A 31 -8.86 -6.84 -5.50
C PRO A 31 -8.98 -6.78 -3.98
N ASP A 32 -8.38 -7.74 -3.26
CA ASP A 32 -8.43 -7.78 -1.80
C ASP A 32 -7.60 -6.67 -1.14
N VAL A 33 -6.48 -6.26 -1.77
CA VAL A 33 -5.66 -5.12 -1.30
C VAL A 33 -6.43 -3.82 -1.49
N ILE A 34 -7.12 -3.66 -2.62
CA ILE A 34 -7.96 -2.50 -2.89
C ILE A 34 -9.15 -2.44 -1.92
N ARG A 35 -9.80 -3.58 -1.64
CA ARG A 35 -10.90 -3.66 -0.67
C ARG A 35 -10.43 -3.27 0.72
N TYR A 36 -9.29 -3.78 1.16
CA TYR A 36 -8.70 -3.42 2.45
C TYR A 36 -8.40 -1.91 2.56
N ALA A 37 -7.84 -1.31 1.51
CA ALA A 37 -7.62 0.14 1.46
C ALA A 37 -8.93 0.93 1.55
N ALA A 38 -10.01 0.47 0.90
CA ALA A 38 -11.32 1.10 1.00
C ALA A 38 -11.91 1.01 2.41
N GLU A 39 -11.79 -0.15 3.08
CA GLU A 39 -12.21 -0.33 4.47
C GLU A 39 -11.46 0.61 5.42
N LEU A 40 -10.15 0.80 5.21
CA LEU A 40 -9.35 1.77 5.95
C LEU A 40 -9.85 3.20 5.76
N LEU A 41 -10.13 3.62 4.52
CA LEU A 41 -10.73 4.93 4.24
C LEU A 41 -12.08 5.09 4.95
N ASP A 42 -12.94 4.07 4.90
CA ASP A 42 -14.25 4.08 5.56
C ASP A 42 -14.16 4.16 7.09
N SER A 43 -13.13 3.56 7.68
CA SER A 43 -12.81 3.69 9.11
C SER A 43 -12.22 5.04 9.52
N GLY A 44 -12.00 5.96 8.57
CA GLY A 44 -11.42 7.29 8.80
C GLY A 44 -9.88 7.32 8.77
N ALA A 45 -9.22 6.27 8.30
CA ALA A 45 -7.77 6.24 8.15
C ALA A 45 -7.31 6.94 6.86
N LEU A 46 -6.00 7.20 6.77
CA LEU A 46 -5.34 7.74 5.59
C LEU A 46 -4.69 6.63 4.77
N VAL A 47 -4.78 6.71 3.45
CA VAL A 47 -4.18 5.73 2.52
C VAL A 47 -3.37 6.44 1.45
N ALA A 48 -2.10 6.07 1.30
CA ALA A 48 -1.29 6.48 0.16
C ALA A 48 -1.43 5.45 -0.99
N PHE A 49 -1.64 5.90 -2.23
CA PHE A 49 -1.82 5.02 -3.39
C PHE A 49 -1.10 5.55 -4.64
N PRO A 50 -0.59 4.67 -5.53
CA PRO A 50 0.06 5.09 -6.75
C PRO A 50 -0.97 5.61 -7.77
N THR A 51 -0.58 6.61 -8.55
CA THR A 51 -1.31 7.06 -9.75
C THR A 51 -0.35 7.13 -10.94
N GLU A 52 -0.84 7.47 -12.13
CA GLU A 52 0.00 7.65 -13.31
C GLU A 52 1.04 8.76 -13.11
N THR A 53 0.70 9.84 -12.39
CA THR A 53 1.55 11.03 -12.30
C THR A 53 2.37 11.08 -11.01
N VAL A 54 1.72 10.87 -9.86
CA VAL A 54 2.34 10.97 -8.52
C VAL A 54 1.67 10.02 -7.53
N TYR A 55 2.22 9.89 -6.33
CA TYR A 55 1.49 9.25 -5.23
C TYR A 55 0.39 10.18 -4.72
N GLY A 56 -0.82 9.64 -4.57
CA GLY A 56 -1.94 10.31 -3.92
C GLY A 56 -2.03 9.92 -2.45
N LEU A 57 -2.49 10.84 -1.61
CA LEU A 57 -2.90 10.56 -0.23
C LEU A 57 -4.42 10.76 -0.13
N GLY A 58 -5.14 9.68 0.15
CA GLY A 58 -6.60 9.65 0.25
C GLY A 58 -7.10 9.62 1.69
N ALA A 59 -8.25 10.26 1.89
CA ALA A 59 -9.08 10.20 3.09
C ALA A 59 -10.55 10.15 2.66
N ARG A 60 -11.45 9.74 3.55
CA ARG A 60 -12.88 9.81 3.28
C ARG A 60 -13.34 11.27 3.18
N ALA A 61 -13.84 11.66 2.01
CA ALA A 61 -14.20 13.06 1.72
C ALA A 61 -15.42 13.58 2.50
N SER A 62 -16.26 12.70 3.03
CA SER A 62 -17.45 13.04 3.80
C SER A 62 -17.21 13.08 5.31
N ASN A 63 -15.96 13.02 5.75
CA ASN A 63 -15.59 13.03 7.17
C ASN A 63 -15.47 14.46 7.70
#